data_AF-A0A6I2UEU6-F1
#
_entry.id   AF-A0A6I2UEU6-F1
#
_cell.length_a   1.000
_cell.length_b   1.000
_cell.length_c   1.000
_cell.angle_alpha   90.00
_cell.angle_beta   90.00
_cell.angle_gamma   90.00
#
_symmetry.space_group_name_H-M   'P 1'
#
loop_
_entity.id
_entity.type
_entity.pdbx_description
1 polymer ?
#
loop_
_entity_poly.entity_id
_entity_poly.type
_entity_poly.pdbx_seq_one_letter_code
_entity_poly.pdbx_strand_id
1 'polypeptide(L)'
;MALLFSAVTVTAGEDEVELLVGGIPREYDDLEGWSEFDDLMYFISEETEVSVCAEAYLYGEGESMRASPEEIDDLMQRMKDDAGFLNRCCSNLESVNFTFVWSPEEIFDMPFGQMLM
;
A
#
# COMPACT_ATOMS: atom_id res chain seq x y z
N MET A 1 2.53 -1.37 23.29
CA MET A 1 2.87 -1.88 21.94
C MET A 1 2.42 -0.82 20.99
N ALA A 2 3.29 -0.46 20.06
CA ALA A 2 3.03 0.57 19.09
C ALA A 2 2.79 -0.09 17.72
N LEU A 3 1.65 0.19 17.12
CA LEU A 3 1.30 -0.33 15.80
C LEU A 3 1.97 0.55 14.74
N LEU A 4 2.82 -0.08 13.93
CA LEU A 4 3.46 0.52 12.78
C LEU A 4 2.63 0.21 11.54
N PHE A 5 2.14 1.26 10.91
CA PHE A 5 1.38 1.18 9.67
C PHE A 5 1.81 2.33 8.75
N SER A 6 1.53 2.21 7.47
CA SER A 6 1.74 3.27 6.50
C SER A 6 0.46 3.58 5.76
N ALA A 7 0.18 4.88 5.59
CA ALA A 7 -0.85 5.34 4.67
C ALA A 7 -0.25 5.41 3.28
N VAL A 8 -0.77 4.57 2.38
CA VAL A 8 -0.27 4.42 1.03
C VAL A 8 -1.26 5.05 0.08
N THR A 9 -0.82 6.05 -0.66
CA THR A 9 -1.54 6.63 -1.78
C THR A 9 -0.88 6.12 -3.06
N VAL A 10 -1.66 5.44 -3.89
CA VAL A 10 -1.22 4.90 -5.16
C VAL A 10 -1.92 5.65 -6.28
N THR A 11 -1.16 6.33 -7.11
CA THR A 11 -1.64 7.10 -8.25
C THR A 11 -1.19 6.40 -9.53
N ALA A 12 -2.12 5.97 -10.36
CA ALA A 12 -1.87 5.31 -11.64
C ALA A 12 -2.50 6.13 -12.77
N GLY A 13 -1.71 6.96 -13.44
CA GLY A 13 -2.22 7.83 -14.50
C GLY A 13 -3.26 8.84 -14.02
N GLU A 14 -4.53 8.63 -14.37
CA GLU A 14 -5.67 9.46 -13.92
C GLU A 14 -6.41 8.91 -12.69
N ASP A 15 -6.10 7.67 -12.29
CA ASP A 15 -6.70 7.01 -11.14
C ASP A 15 -5.84 7.15 -9.87
N GLU A 16 -6.48 7.25 -8.72
CA GLU A 16 -5.84 7.34 -7.40
C GLU A 16 -6.60 6.49 -6.39
N VAL A 17 -5.89 5.70 -5.60
CA VAL A 17 -6.43 4.91 -4.50
C VAL A 17 -5.61 5.14 -3.23
N GLU A 18 -6.30 5.23 -2.10
CA GLU A 18 -5.70 5.35 -0.78
C GLU A 18 -5.99 4.09 0.03
N LEU A 19 -4.94 3.44 0.53
CA LEU A 19 -5.03 2.25 1.37
C LEU A 19 -4.09 2.37 2.57
N LEU A 20 -4.33 1.57 3.60
CA LEU A 20 -3.44 1.47 4.75
C LEU A 20 -2.74 0.11 4.70
N VAL A 21 -1.44 0.07 4.99
CA VAL A 21 -0.69 -1.19 5.06
C VAL A 21 0.05 -1.31 6.38
N GLY A 22 0.22 -2.54 6.86
CA GLY A 22 1.05 -2.80 8.03
C GLY A 22 2.53 -2.64 7.69
N GLY A 23 3.29 -1.88 8.49
CA GLY A 23 4.72 -1.67 8.29
C GLY A 23 5.04 -0.45 7.39
N ILE A 24 6.21 -0.48 6.74
CA ILE A 24 6.68 0.57 5.83
C ILE A 24 6.94 -0.10 4.47
N PRO A 25 6.04 0.06 3.49
CA PRO A 25 6.26 -0.52 2.17
C PRO A 25 7.38 0.26 1.47
N ARG A 26 8.31 -0.48 0.86
CA ARG A 26 9.44 0.09 0.11
C ARG A 26 9.51 -0.40 -1.33
N GLU A 27 8.75 -1.45 -1.62
CA GLU A 27 8.69 -2.10 -2.92
C GLU A 27 7.26 -2.55 -3.22
N TYR A 28 7.01 -2.90 -4.49
CA TYR A 28 5.72 -3.44 -4.95
C TYR A 28 5.30 -4.68 -4.14
N ASP A 29 6.25 -5.56 -3.82
CA ASP A 29 6.00 -6.83 -3.08
C ASP A 29 5.36 -6.58 -1.70
N ASP A 30 5.66 -5.44 -1.06
CA ASP A 30 5.05 -5.08 0.23
C ASP A 30 3.56 -4.72 0.13
N LEU A 31 3.11 -4.33 -1.08
CA LEU A 31 1.73 -3.98 -1.40
C LEU A 31 0.95 -5.16 -2.00
N GLU A 32 1.65 -6.22 -2.42
CA GLU A 32 1.02 -7.41 -2.94
C GLU A 32 0.13 -8.07 -1.86
N GLY A 33 -1.10 -8.41 -2.22
CA GLY A 33 -2.08 -9.00 -1.32
C GLY A 33 -3.06 -8.02 -0.66
N TRP A 34 -2.89 -6.70 -0.87
CA TRP A 34 -3.90 -5.72 -0.48
C TRP A 34 -4.97 -5.57 -1.55
N SER A 35 -6.23 -5.83 -1.20
CA SER A 35 -7.33 -5.86 -2.17
C SER A 35 -7.53 -4.52 -2.89
N GLU A 36 -7.40 -3.38 -2.21
CA GLU A 36 -7.49 -2.06 -2.88
C GLU A 36 -6.40 -1.84 -3.93
N PHE A 37 -5.19 -2.33 -3.67
CA PHE A 37 -4.08 -2.22 -4.60
C PHE A 37 -4.24 -3.18 -5.79
N ASP A 38 -4.61 -4.43 -5.51
CA ASP A 38 -4.84 -5.45 -6.53
C ASP A 38 -5.97 -5.05 -7.50
N ASP A 39 -7.04 -4.46 -6.98
CA ASP A 39 -8.15 -3.93 -7.78
C ASP A 39 -7.69 -2.82 -8.73
N LEU A 40 -6.90 -1.85 -8.23
CA LEU A 40 -6.31 -0.81 -9.08
C LEU A 40 -5.42 -1.41 -10.18
N MET A 41 -4.52 -2.33 -9.82
CA MET A 41 -3.64 -2.99 -10.80
C MET A 41 -4.43 -3.77 -11.85
N TYR A 42 -5.57 -4.35 -11.47
CA TYR A 42 -6.49 -5.05 -12.38
C TYR A 42 -7.23 -4.09 -13.33
N PHE A 43 -7.52 -2.87 -12.90
CA PHE A 43 -8.11 -1.84 -13.76
C PHE A 43 -7.16 -1.34 -14.85
N ILE A 44 -5.86 -1.34 -14.58
CA ILE A 44 -4.84 -0.90 -15.53
C ILE A 44 -4.72 -1.91 -16.67
N SER A 45 -5.23 -1.54 -17.84
CA SER A 45 -5.19 -2.37 -19.07
C SER A 45 -4.04 -2.02 -20.02
N GLU A 46 -3.28 -0.96 -19.73
CA GLU A 46 -2.18 -0.44 -20.55
C GLU A 46 -0.97 -0.09 -19.68
N GLU A 47 0.21 0.03 -20.29
CA GLU A 47 1.42 0.49 -19.58
C GLU A 47 1.17 1.84 -18.91
N THR A 48 1.17 1.85 -17.57
CA THR A 48 0.85 3.02 -16.76
C THR A 48 1.92 3.24 -15.71
N GLU A 49 2.36 4.49 -15.56
CA GLU A 49 3.25 4.88 -14.47
C GLU A 49 2.45 4.94 -13.16
N VAL A 50 2.82 4.08 -12.22
CA VAL A 50 2.23 3.99 -10.88
C VAL A 50 3.16 4.66 -9.89
N SER A 51 2.67 5.71 -9.24
CA SER A 51 3.34 6.43 -8.18
C SER A 51 2.78 6.02 -6.83
N VAL A 52 3.65 5.54 -5.94
CA VAL A 52 3.28 5.14 -4.58
C VAL A 52 3.90 6.10 -3.59
N CYS A 53 3.05 6.69 -2.75
CA CYS A 53 3.42 7.53 -1.62
C CYS A 53 2.99 6.82 -0.33
N ALA A 54 3.93 6.31 0.44
CA ALA A 54 3.69 5.64 1.70
C ALA A 54 4.19 6.48 2.88
N GLU A 55 3.28 6.96 3.71
CA GLU A 55 3.60 7.69 4.94
C GLU A 55 3.50 6.77 6.15
N ALA A 56 4.62 6.52 6.81
CA ALA A 56 4.69 5.67 7.99
C ALA A 56 4.23 6.41 9.25
N TYR A 57 3.34 5.76 9.99
CA TYR A 57 2.77 6.24 11.23
C TYR A 57 2.91 5.20 12.34
N LEU A 58 3.11 5.70 13.55
CA LEU A 58 3.15 4.90 14.76
C LEU A 58 1.94 5.23 15.64
N TYR A 59 1.11 4.23 15.93
CA TYR A 59 -0.03 4.35 16.84
C TYR A 59 0.24 3.65 18.18
N GLY A 60 0.18 4.42 19.28
CA GLY A 60 0.43 3.93 20.63
C GLY A 60 1.87 4.12 21.11
N GLU A 61 2.19 3.55 22.27
CA GLU A 61 3.47 3.72 22.94
C GLU A 61 4.16 2.36 23.19
N GLY A 62 5.49 2.32 23.04
CA GLY A 62 6.33 1.14 23.29
C GLY A 62 7.01 0.58 22.04
N GLU A 63 7.29 -0.72 22.05
CA GLU A 63 7.94 -1.42 20.92
C GLU A 63 7.04 -1.40 19.67
N SER A 64 7.63 -1.00 18.54
CA SER A 64 6.98 -0.93 17.24
C SER A 64 6.80 -2.33 16.65
N MET A 65 5.56 -2.68 16.32
CA MET A 65 5.21 -3.93 15.65
C MET A 65 4.43 -3.63 14.38
N ARG A 66 4.64 -4.44 13.33
CA ARG A 66 3.85 -4.36 12.09
C ARG A 66 2.37 -4.57 12.44
N ALA A 67 1.52 -3.63 12.04
CA ALA A 67 0.07 -3.78 12.20
C ALA A 67 -0.42 -4.98 11.37
N SER A 68 -1.27 -5.81 11.97
CA SER A 68 -1.97 -6.90 11.27
C SER A 68 -3.05 -6.32 10.35
N PRO A 69 -3.49 -7.03 9.30
CA PRO A 69 -4.58 -6.58 8.44
C PRO A 69 -5.87 -6.26 9.21
N GLU A 70 -6.18 -7.03 10.28
CA GLU A 70 -7.32 -6.74 11.16
C GLU A 70 -7.20 -5.39 11.89
N GLU A 71 -6.00 -5.04 12.34
CA GLU A 71 -5.74 -3.74 13.00
C GLU A 71 -5.76 -2.60 11.99
N ILE A 72 -5.31 -2.86 10.77
CA ILE A 72 -5.35 -1.90 9.67
C ILE A 72 -6.79 -1.54 9.31
N ASP A 73 -7.69 -2.52 9.23
CA ASP A 73 -9.11 -2.29 8.98
C ASP A 73 -9.75 -1.44 10.10
N ASP A 74 -9.44 -1.73 11.37
CA ASP A 74 -9.89 -0.92 12.51
C ASP A 74 -9.37 0.53 12.42
N LEU A 75 -8.06 0.71 12.17
CA LEU A 75 -7.44 2.03 12.02
C LEU A 75 -8.06 2.81 10.85
N MET A 76 -8.30 2.16 9.71
CA MET A 76 -8.92 2.78 8.54
C MET A 76 -10.33 3.25 8.84
N GLN A 77 -11.14 2.42 9.51
CA GLN A 77 -12.50 2.80 9.90
C GLN A 77 -12.49 3.98 10.86
N ARG A 78 -11.52 4.02 11.79
CA ARG A 78 -11.37 5.13 12.74
C ARG A 78 -10.90 6.41 12.08
N MET A 79 -10.04 6.34 11.06
CA MET A 79 -9.64 7.49 10.26
C MET A 79 -10.80 8.02 9.40
N LYS A 80 -11.66 7.14 8.90
CA LYS A 80 -12.90 7.52 8.21
C LYS A 80 -13.91 8.19 9.14
N ASP A 81 -14.01 7.74 10.39
CA ASP A 81 -14.89 8.32 11.41
C ASP A 81 -14.32 9.63 12.00
N ASP A 82 -13.00 9.71 12.20
CA ASP A 82 -12.28 10.83 12.79
C ASP A 82 -11.05 11.24 11.94
N ALA A 83 -11.23 12.24 11.08
CA ALA A 83 -10.15 12.79 10.25
C ALA A 83 -8.99 13.41 11.05
N GLY A 84 -9.19 13.69 12.35
CA GLY A 84 -8.16 14.19 13.26
C GLY A 84 -7.30 13.09 13.90
N PHE A 85 -7.67 11.81 13.70
CA PHE A 85 -7.09 10.68 14.42
C PHE A 85 -5.58 10.56 14.20
N LEU A 86 -5.13 10.65 12.94
CA LEU A 86 -3.70 10.56 12.62
C LEU A 86 -2.89 11.64 13.34
N ASN A 87 -3.31 12.90 13.23
CA ASN A 87 -2.55 14.02 13.80
C ASN A 87 -2.52 13.97 15.33
N ARG A 88 -3.61 13.49 15.94
CA ARG A 88 -3.79 13.47 17.39
C ARG A 88 -3.20 12.23 18.08
N CYS A 89 -3.30 11.08 17.44
CA CYS A 89 -3.02 9.76 18.03
C CYS A 89 -1.81 9.06 17.41
N CYS A 90 -1.36 9.50 16.23
CA CYS A 90 -0.26 8.86 15.51
C CYS A 90 0.93 9.81 15.38
N SER A 91 2.13 9.26 15.51
CA SER A 91 3.37 9.98 15.22
C SER A 91 3.84 9.61 13.82
N ASN A 92 4.03 10.60 12.95
CA ASN A 92 4.67 10.39 11.65
C ASN A 92 6.15 10.03 11.85
N LEU A 93 6.59 8.95 11.22
CA LEU A 93 7.96 8.41 11.32
C LEU A 93 8.79 8.83 10.12
N GLU A 94 8.42 8.35 8.95
CA GLU A 94 9.06 8.64 7.67
C GLU A 94 8.04 8.58 6.54
N SER A 95 8.37 9.21 5.42
CA SER A 95 7.60 9.12 4.17
C SER A 95 8.47 8.49 3.10
N VAL A 96 8.02 7.38 2.54
CA VAL A 96 8.64 6.69 1.41
C VAL A 96 7.83 7.00 0.16
N ASN A 97 8.50 7.36 -0.92
CA ASN A 97 7.87 7.45 -2.23
C ASN A 97 8.69 6.65 -3.22
N PHE A 98 8.00 5.92 -4.07
CA PHE A 98 8.61 5.18 -5.17
C PHE A 98 7.64 5.13 -6.34
N THR A 99 8.20 5.06 -7.55
CA THR A 99 7.43 5.01 -8.79
C THR A 99 7.87 3.79 -9.57
N PHE A 100 6.93 3.07 -10.16
CA PHE A 100 7.20 1.95 -11.04
C PHE A 100 6.26 1.98 -12.24
N VAL A 101 6.67 1.35 -13.33
CA VAL A 101 5.82 1.20 -14.51
C VAL A 101 5.09 -0.13 -14.36
N TRP A 102 3.75 -0.10 -14.38
CA TRP A 102 2.92 -1.29 -14.39
C TRP A 102 2.44 -1.55 -15.81
N SER A 103 2.75 -2.74 -16.32
CA SER A 103 2.35 -3.17 -17.66
C SER A 103 1.71 -4.55 -17.57
N PRO A 104 0.39 -4.70 -17.78
CA PRO A 104 -0.26 -6.01 -17.76
C PRO A 104 0.32 -6.96 -18.82
N GLU A 105 0.89 -6.41 -19.91
CA GLU A 105 1.58 -7.18 -20.95
C GLU A 105 2.88 -7.85 -20.47
N GLU A 106 3.62 -7.25 -19.51
CA GLU A 106 4.86 -7.86 -18.96
C GLU A 106 4.57 -9.05 -18.05
N ILE A 107 3.38 -9.11 -17.43
CA ILE A 107 2.92 -10.29 -16.66
C ILE A 107 2.69 -11.49 -17.61
N PHE A 108 2.30 -11.21 -18.85
CA PHE A 108 2.11 -12.21 -19.91
C PHE A 108 3.40 -12.56 -20.67
N ASP A 109 4.51 -11.85 -20.44
CA ASP A 109 5.83 -12.17 -21.04
C ASP A 109 6.64 -13.19 -20.23
N MET A 110 6.04 -13.86 -19.23
CA MET A 110 6.52 -15.21 -18.91
C MET A 110 6.25 -16.07 -20.14
N PRO A 111 7.29 -16.57 -20.85
CA PRO A 111 7.05 -17.40 -22.02
C PRO A 111 6.22 -18.60 -21.57
N PHE A 112 5.00 -18.72 -22.09
CA PHE A 112 4.16 -19.92 -22.09
C PHE A 112 4.84 -21.07 -22.91
N GLY A 113 6.14 -21.26 -22.71
CA GLY A 113 7.05 -22.05 -23.54
C GLY A 113 8.01 -22.94 -22.75
N GLN A 114 7.81 -23.16 -21.44
CA GLN A 114 8.58 -24.16 -20.68
C GLN A 114 7.72 -25.03 -19.74
N MET A 115 6.59 -25.55 -20.22
CA MET A 115 5.99 -26.75 -19.62
C MET A 115 5.61 -27.79 -20.67
N LEU A 116 6.54 -28.04 -21.60
CA LEU A 116 6.63 -29.29 -22.37
C LEU A 116 8.11 -29.64 -22.53
N MET A 117 8.69 -30.25 -21.49
CA MET A 117 9.76 -31.23 -21.67
C MET A 117 9.72 -32.28 -20.56
#